data_AF-A0A6L7CWJ8-F1
#
_entry.id   AF-A0A6L7CWJ8-F1
#
_cell.length_a   1.000
_cell.length_b   1.000
_cell.length_c   1.000
_cell.angle_alpha   90.00
_cell.angle_beta   90.00
_cell.angle_gamma   90.00
#
_symmetry.space_group_name_H-M   'P 1'
#
loop_
_entity.id
_entity.type
_entity.pdbx_description
1 polymer ?
#
loop_
_entity_poly.entity_id
_entity_poly.type
_entity_poly.pdbx_seq_one_letter_code
_entity_poly.pdbx_strand_id
1 'polypeptide(L)' 'SVVFPPVLVQMLDRLESEILADRVSEESRRWLASCGLTVEQMQNQMDPVYTPARKIHLYHCDHRGLPLALISKEGTTEWC' A
#
# COMPACT_ATOMS: atom_id res chain seq x y z
N SER A 1 -24.53 -12.11 -1.79
CA SER A 1 -23.54 -11.03 -1.87
C SER A 1 -24.14 -9.79 -1.24
N VAL A 2 -23.39 -9.07 -0.42
CA VAL A 2 -23.81 -7.73 0.01
C VAL A 2 -23.44 -6.79 -1.15
N VAL A 3 -24.42 -6.11 -1.73
CA VAL A 3 -24.19 -5.10 -2.76
C VAL A 3 -24.35 -3.75 -2.08
N PHE A 4 -23.26 -2.99 -2.01
CA PHE A 4 -23.30 -1.65 -1.47
C PHE A 4 -23.92 -0.69 -2.51
N PRO A 5 -24.81 0.24 -2.09
CA PRO A 5 -25.25 1.35 -2.92
C PRO A 5 -24.07 2.13 -3.52
N PRO A 6 -24.12 2.55 -4.81
CA PRO A 6 -23.02 3.26 -5.46
C PRO A 6 -22.57 4.53 -4.72
N VAL A 7 -23.52 5.22 -4.09
CA VAL A 7 -23.23 6.43 -3.30
C VAL A 7 -22.37 6.12 -2.07
N LEU A 8 -22.60 4.99 -1.40
CA LEU A 8 -21.80 4.60 -0.24
C LEU A 8 -20.39 4.22 -0.64
N VAL A 9 -20.23 3.53 -1.78
CA VAL A 9 -18.91 3.20 -2.33
C VAL A 9 -18.13 4.47 -2.63
N GLN A 10 -18.74 5.45 -3.31
CA GLN A 10 -18.09 6.73 -3.60
C GLN A 10 -17.66 7.50 -2.34
N MET A 11 -18.49 7.47 -1.30
CA MET A 11 -18.15 8.11 -0.02
C MET A 11 -16.98 7.40 0.67
N LEU A 12 -16.93 6.07 0.63
CA LEU A 12 -15.84 5.28 1.18
C LEU A 12 -14.53 5.49 0.39
N ASP A 13 -14.59 5.47 -0.94
CA ASP A 13 -13.41 5.72 -1.81
C ASP A 13 -12.83 7.12 -1.55
N ARG A 14 -13.70 8.13 -1.37
CA ARG A 14 -13.28 9.48 -0.99
C ARG A 14 -12.62 9.50 0.38
N LEU A 15 -13.24 8.87 1.38
CA LEU A 15 -12.70 8.81 2.74
C LEU A 15 -11.34 8.11 2.77
N GLU A 16 -11.20 6.99 2.05
CA GLU A 16 -9.93 6.26 1.92
C GLU A 16 -8.83 7.18 1.38
N SER A 17 -9.12 7.88 0.28
CA SER A 17 -8.20 8.84 -0.33
C SER A 17 -7.80 9.97 0.63
N GLU A 18 -8.76 10.49 1.39
CA GLU A 18 -8.54 11.55 2.39
C GLU A 18 -7.67 11.06 3.57
N ILE A 19 -7.88 9.82 4.03
CA ILE A 19 -7.09 9.19 5.08
C ILE A 19 -5.65 8.95 4.60
N LEU A 20 -5.47 8.38 3.39
CA LEU A 20 -4.15 8.14 2.80
C LEU A 20 -3.36 9.44 2.61
N ALA A 21 -4.05 10.55 2.34
CA ALA A 21 -3.46 11.87 2.20
C ALA A 21 -3.21 12.60 3.53
N ASP A 22 -3.62 12.02 4.67
CA ASP A 22 -3.65 12.65 5.99
C ASP A 22 -4.38 14.00 6.01
N ARG A 23 -5.47 14.09 5.23
CA ARG A 23 -6.26 15.32 5.02
C ARG A 23 -7.75 15.04 5.03
N VAL A 24 -8.25 14.45 6.12
CA VAL A 24 -9.68 14.14 6.30
C VAL A 24 -10.52 15.40 6.40
N SER A 25 -11.51 15.51 5.52
CA SER A 25 -12.40 16.67 5.44
C SER A 25 -13.38 16.71 6.62
N GLU A 26 -13.87 17.90 6.95
CA GLU A 26 -14.91 18.09 7.98
C GLU A 26 -16.22 17.38 7.62
N GLU A 27 -16.54 17.30 6.32
CA GLU A 27 -17.70 16.56 5.83
C GLU A 27 -17.58 15.06 6.17
N SER A 28 -16.43 14.46 5.85
CA SER A 28 -16.13 13.05 6.17
C SER A 28 -16.13 12.80 7.68
N ARG A 29 -15.59 13.72 8.48
CA ARG A 29 -15.62 13.63 9.96
C ARG A 29 -17.03 13.63 10.51
N ARG A 30 -17.90 14.53 10.01
CA ARG A 30 -19.31 14.59 10.41
C ARG A 30 -20.07 13.35 9.99
N TRP A 31 -19.82 12.85 8.78
CA TRP A 31 -20.43 11.61 8.30
C TRP A 31 -20.04 10.42 9.18
N LEU A 32 -18.74 10.24 9.48
CA LEU A 32 -18.28 9.21 10.40
C LEU A 32 -18.91 9.35 11.80
N ALA A 33 -18.96 10.56 12.35
CA ALA A 33 -19.59 10.82 13.64
C ALA A 33 -21.10 10.46 13.63
N SER A 34 -21.80 10.73 12.53
CA SER A 34 -23.21 10.34 12.36
C SER A 34 -23.40 8.82 12.34
N CYS A 35 -22.39 8.08 11.92
CA CYS A 35 -22.34 6.62 11.96
C CYS A 35 -21.77 6.07 13.29
N GLY A 36 -21.34 6.93 14.22
CA GLY A 36 -20.70 6.53 15.47
C GLY A 36 -19.26 6.03 15.31
N LEU A 37 -18.59 6.39 14.22
CA LEU A 37 -17.22 6.00 13.88
C LEU A 37 -16.25 7.16 14.04
N THR A 38 -14.97 6.84 14.31
CA THR A 38 -13.87 7.80 14.30
C THR A 38 -12.94 7.56 13.11
N VAL A 39 -12.14 8.57 12.75
CA VAL A 39 -11.11 8.45 11.71
C VAL A 39 -10.09 7.36 12.07
N GLU A 40 -9.68 7.31 13.33
CA GLU A 40 -8.74 6.30 13.84
C GLU A 40 -9.30 4.87 13.70
N GLN A 41 -10.58 4.66 13.99
CA GLN A 41 -11.23 3.36 13.78
C GLN A 41 -11.20 2.96 12.31
N MET A 42 -11.47 3.90 11.39
CA MET A 42 -11.41 3.62 9.95
C MET A 42 -9.98 3.36 9.48
N GLN A 43 -9.00 4.13 9.95
CA GLN A 43 -7.57 3.90 9.67
C GLN A 43 -7.13 2.49 10.08
N ASN A 44 -7.58 2.01 11.23
CA ASN A 44 -7.26 0.67 11.72
C ASN A 44 -7.95 -0.47 10.95
N GLN A 45 -8.98 -0.19 10.14
CA GLN A 45 -9.65 -1.16 9.27
C GLN A 45 -9.06 -1.21 7.86
N MET A 46 -8.26 -0.22 7.47
CA MET A 46 -7.65 -0.17 6.15
C MET A 46 -6.49 -1.18 6.05
N ASP A 47 -6.34 -1.76 4.88
CA ASP A 47 -5.14 -2.53 4.57
C ASP A 47 -3.92 -1.61 4.62
N PRO A 48 -2.76 -2.11 5.13
CA PRO A 48 -1.54 -1.32 5.12
C PRO A 48 -1.17 -0.97 3.68
N VAL A 49 -0.80 0.29 3.47
CA VAL A 49 -0.29 0.74 2.16
C VAL A 49 0.89 -0.15 1.77
N TYR A 50 0.75 -0.84 0.64
CA TYR A 50 1.84 -1.63 0.10
C TYR A 50 3.01 -0.71 -0.26
N THR A 51 4.07 -0.78 0.54
CA THR A 51 5.34 -0.11 0.29
C THR A 51 6.33 -1.17 -0.18
N PRO A 52 6.54 -1.34 -1.50
CA PRO A 52 7.44 -2.36 -1.99
C PRO A 52 8.84 -2.11 -1.45
N ALA A 53 9.40 -3.11 -0.78
CA ALA A 53 10.81 -3.08 -0.42
C ALA A 53 11.63 -3.02 -1.71
N ARG A 54 12.41 -1.95 -1.88
CA ARG A 54 13.38 -1.85 -2.98
C ARG A 54 14.55 -2.77 -2.64
N LYS A 55 14.60 -3.94 -3.27
CA LYS A 55 15.73 -4.87 -3.15
C LYS A 55 16.68 -4.67 -4.33
N ILE A 56 17.93 -4.32 -4.02
CA ILE A 56 19.02 -4.33 -5.01
C ILE A 56 19.56 -5.76 -5.06
N HIS A 57 19.56 -6.34 -6.25
CA HIS A 57 20.17 -7.63 -6.54
C HIS A 57 21.46 -7.41 -7.32
N LEU A 58 22.56 -8.02 -6.87
CA LEU A 58 23.83 -8.00 -7.60
C LEU A 58 23.92 -9.27 -8.41
N TYR A 59 24.26 -9.16 -9.69
CA TYR A 59 24.48 -10.31 -10.55
C TYR A 59 25.91 -10.30 -11.09
N HIS A 60 26.51 -11.48 -11.17
CA HIS A 60 27.66 -11.69 -12.03
C HIS A 60 27.13 -11.97 -13.44
N CYS A 61 27.50 -11.12 -14.41
CA CYS A 61 27.07 -11.27 -15.79
C CYS A 61 28.24 -11.64 -16.71
N ASP A 62 27.94 -12.33 -17.80
CA ASP A 62 28.90 -12.50 -18.90
C ASP A 62 29.15 -11.18 -19.65
N HIS A 63 30.05 -11.21 -20.65
CA HIS A 63 30.38 -10.04 -21.47
C HIS A 63 29.21 -9.51 -22.32
N ARG A 64 28.10 -10.24 -22.41
CA ARG A 64 26.87 -9.87 -23.12
C ARG A 64 25.80 -9.34 -22.17
N GLY A 65 26.06 -9.36 -20.85
CA GLY A 65 25.12 -8.93 -19.82
C GLY A 65 24.16 -10.02 -19.33
N LEU A 66 24.37 -11.29 -19.71
CA LEU A 66 23.54 -12.41 -19.22
C LEU A 66 23.91 -12.73 -17.77
N PRO A 67 22.96 -12.72 -16.81
CA PRO A 67 23.23 -13.09 -15.43
C PRO A 67 23.57 -14.58 -15.32
N LEU A 68 24.74 -14.87 -14.78
CA LEU A 68 25.27 -16.21 -14.52
C LEU A 68 25.19 -16.61 -13.05
N ALA A 69 25.13 -15.65 -12.13
CA ALA A 69 25.02 -15.91 -10.70
C ALA A 69 24.40 -14.72 -9.95
N LEU A 70 23.70 -15.00 -8.86
CA LEU A 70 23.28 -13.99 -7.88
C LEU A 70 24.37 -13.82 -6.82
N ILE A 71 24.74 -12.57 -6.53
CA ILE A 71 25.79 -12.20 -5.59
C ILE A 71 25.17 -11.49 -4.39
N SER A 72 25.57 -11.90 -3.19
CA SER A 72 25.21 -11.24 -1.92
C SER A 72 25.89 -9.88 -1.79
N LYS A 73 25.49 -9.08 -0.80
CA LYS A 73 26.16 -7.79 -0.52
C LYS A 73 27.61 -8.00 -0.06
N GLU A 74 27.91 -9.15 0.50
CA GLU A 74 29.22 -9.57 1.01
C GLU A 74 30.10 -10.18 -0.10
N GLY A 75 29.61 -10.26 -1.33
CA GLY A 75 30.36 -10.77 -2.49
C GLY A 75 30.37 -12.30 -2.61
N THR A 76 29.52 -13.00 -1.86
CA THR A 76 29.36 -14.45 -1.95
C THR A 76 28.29 -14.83 -2.97
N THR A 77 28.44 -15.97 -3.62
CA THR A 77 27.42 -16.47 -4.55
C THR A 77 26.24 -17.04 -3.77
N GLU A 78 25.05 -16.49 -4.01
CA GLU A 78 23.78 -16.97 -3.43
C GLU A 78 23.08 -17.99 -4.34
N TRP A 79 23.29 -17.89 -5.66
CA TRP A 79 22.73 -18.81 -6.66
C TRP A 79 23.62 -18.90 -7.90
N CYS A 80 23.70 -20.09 -8.48
CA CYS A 80 24.35 -20.43 -9.75
C CYS A 80 23.37 -21.17 -10.66
#